data_AF-A0A2E6AVV8-F1
#
_entry.id   AF-A0A2E6AVV8-F1
#
_cell.length_a   1.000
_cell.length_b   1.000
_cell.length_c   1.000
_cell.angle_alpha   90.00
_cell.angle_beta   90.00
_cell.angle_gamma   90.00
#
_symmetry.space_group_name_H-M   'P 1'
#
loop_
_entity.id
_entity.type
_entity.pdbx_description
1 polymer ?
#
loop_
_entity_poly.entity_id
_entity_poly.type
_entity_poly.pdbx_seq_one_letter_code
_entity_poly.pdbx_strand_id
1 'polypeptide(L)' 'VSDDLNVKLFSSATENYSASDIREITNIAAKIALKNNTEINFKILIDSINKLKSSLNTQMIKEYEKYSF' A
#
# COMPACT_ATOMS: atom_id res chain seq x y z
N VAL A 1 1.15 -16.36 -4.43
CA VAL A 1 1.65 -14.96 -4.46
C VAL A 1 2.80 -15.01 -5.43
N SER A 2 2.77 -14.15 -6.45
CA SER A 2 3.65 -14.29 -7.61
C SER A 2 5.11 -13.98 -7.27
N ASP A 3 6.04 -14.62 -7.98
CA ASP A 3 7.49 -14.44 -7.81
C ASP A 3 7.99 -13.05 -8.26
N ASP A 4 7.19 -12.33 -9.03
CA ASP A 4 7.49 -10.97 -9.51
C ASP A 4 7.28 -9.89 -8.44
N LEU A 5 6.88 -10.28 -7.23
CA LEU A 5 6.53 -9.34 -6.17
C LEU A 5 7.77 -8.71 -5.54
N ASN A 6 8.06 -7.45 -5.92
CA ASN A 6 9.18 -6.70 -5.39
C ASN A 6 8.81 -5.97 -4.09
N VAL A 7 9.09 -6.61 -2.95
CA VAL A 7 8.79 -6.07 -1.61
C VAL A 7 9.50 -4.74 -1.35
N LYS A 8 10.71 -4.53 -1.89
CA LYS A 8 11.43 -3.26 -1.74
C LYS A 8 10.70 -2.11 -2.44
N LEU A 9 10.29 -2.33 -3.69
CA LEU A 9 9.53 -1.31 -4.44
C LEU A 9 8.17 -1.05 -3.79
N PHE A 10 7.51 -2.08 -3.28
CA PHE A 10 6.26 -1.92 -2.54
C PHE A 10 6.46 -1.06 -1.29
N SER A 11 7.50 -1.34 -0.50
CA SER A 11 7.85 -0.54 0.69
C SER A 11 8.14 0.93 0.35
N SER A 12 8.83 1.21 -0.75
CA SER A 12 9.09 2.59 -1.18
C SER A 12 7.82 3.29 -1.67
N ALA A 13 6.94 2.58 -2.38
CA ALA A 13 5.69 3.14 -2.89
C ALA A 13 4.64 3.42 -1.82
N THR A 14 4.79 2.81 -0.63
CA THR A 14 3.88 2.97 0.51
C THR A 14 4.50 3.75 1.67
N GLU A 15 5.50 4.58 1.39
CA GLU A 15 6.04 5.53 2.37
C GLU A 15 4.92 6.44 2.91
N ASN A 16 4.84 6.59 4.23
CA ASN A 16 3.80 7.33 4.97
C ASN A 16 2.41 6.69 5.03
N TYR A 17 2.22 5.48 4.49
CA TYR A 17 0.97 4.74 4.65
C TYR A 17 0.90 4.12 6.04
N SER A 18 -0.25 4.24 6.69
CA SER A 18 -0.49 3.58 7.96
C SER A 18 -0.65 2.06 7.77
N ALA A 19 -0.52 1.28 8.85
CA ALA A 19 -0.79 -0.16 8.81
C ALA A 19 -2.22 -0.47 8.32
N SER A 20 -3.19 0.38 8.66
CA SER A 20 -4.56 0.28 8.12
C SER A 20 -4.63 0.51 6.61
N ASP A 21 -3.86 1.45 6.07
CA ASP A 21 -3.81 1.71 4.63
C ASP A 21 -3.18 0.53 3.89
N ILE A 22 -2.09 -0.04 4.43
CA ILE A 22 -1.45 -1.24 3.86
C ILE A 22 -2.42 -2.43 3.82
N ARG A 23 -3.19 -2.63 4.89
CA ARG A 23 -4.24 -3.66 4.94
C ARG A 23 -5.27 -3.45 3.83
N GLU A 24 -5.71 -2.21 3.64
CA GLU A 24 -6.72 -1.91 2.62
C GLU A 24 -6.18 -2.07 1.19
N ILE A 25 -4.94 -1.65 0.92
CA ILE A 25 -4.24 -1.90 -0.35
C ILE A 25 -4.20 -3.40 -0.65
N THR A 26 -3.86 -4.21 0.35
CA THR A 26 -3.76 -5.67 0.20
C THR A 26 -5.14 -6.29 -0.10
N ASN A 27 -6.20 -5.81 0.56
CA ASN A 27 -7.57 -6.24 0.30
C ASN A 27 -8.02 -5.89 -1.14
N ILE A 28 -7.69 -4.68 -1.62
CA ILE A 28 -8.00 -4.25 -2.99
C ILE A 28 -7.26 -5.14 -3.99
N ALA A 29 -5.97 -5.38 -3.77
CA ALA A 29 -5.14 -6.23 -4.62
C ALA A 29 -5.69 -7.66 -4.70
N ALA A 30 -6.05 -8.24 -3.55
CA ALA A 30 -6.66 -9.57 -3.49
C ALA A 30 -7.98 -9.64 -4.25
N LYS A 31 -8.86 -8.64 -4.12
CA LYS A 31 -10.13 -8.56 -4.87
C LYS A 31 -9.90 -8.52 -6.38
N ILE A 32 -8.92 -7.74 -6.85
CA ILE A 32 -8.57 -7.65 -8.28
C ILE A 32 -8.04 -8.98 -8.80
N ALA A 33 -7.12 -9.61 -8.06
CA ALA A 33 -6.54 -10.90 -8.41
C ALA A 33 -7.60 -12.00 -8.51
N LEU A 34 -8.49 -12.09 -7.50
CA LEU A 34 -9.61 -13.04 -7.49
C LEU A 34 -10.58 -12.82 -8.66
N LYS A 35 -10.92 -11.56 -8.98
CA LYS A 35 -11.81 -11.24 -10.10
C LYS A 35 -11.24 -11.68 -11.45
N ASN A 36 -9.92 -11.63 -11.60
CA ASN A 36 -9.23 -11.98 -12.83
C ASN A 36 -8.73 -13.44 -12.86
N ASN A 37 -8.96 -14.21 -11.78
CA ASN A 37 -8.41 -15.55 -11.61
C ASN A 37 -6.88 -15.61 -11.80
N THR A 38 -6.18 -14.62 -11.26
CA THR A 38 -4.71 -14.54 -11.29
C THR A 38 -4.15 -14.50 -9.88
N GLU A 39 -2.85 -14.77 -9.75
CA GLU A 39 -2.14 -14.42 -8.52
C GLU A 39 -2.02 -12.91 -8.34
N ILE A 40 -1.77 -12.48 -7.09
CA ILE A 40 -1.34 -11.10 -6.82
C ILE A 40 0.08 -10.96 -7.37
N ASN A 41 0.24 -10.04 -8.32
CA ASN A 41 1.49 -9.66 -8.95
C ASN A 41 1.80 -8.18 -8.68
N PHE A 42 2.98 -7.72 -9.09
CA PHE A 42 3.43 -6.36 -8.79
C PHE A 42 2.53 -5.27 -9.42
N LYS A 43 2.03 -5.53 -10.65
CA LYS A 43 1.12 -4.60 -11.33
C LYS A 43 -0.16 -4.38 -10.53
N ILE A 44 -0.78 -5.45 -10.02
CA ILE A 44 -2.01 -5.37 -9.23
C ILE A 44 -1.78 -4.57 -7.95
N LEU A 45 -0.61 -4.71 -7.31
CA LEU A 45 -0.26 -3.91 -6.12
C LEU A 45 -0.14 -2.42 -6.43
N ILE A 46 0.56 -2.04 -7.50
CA ILE A 46 0.68 -0.63 -7.93
C ILE A 46 -0.69 -0.05 -8.27
N ASP A 47 -1.52 -0.78 -9.01
CA ASP A 47 -2.89 -0.36 -9.32
C ASP A 47 -3.74 -0.18 -8.05
N SER A 48 -3.47 -0.97 -7.01
CA SER A 48 -4.16 -0.89 -5.71
C SER A 48 -3.69 0.33 -4.90
N ILE A 49 -2.39 0.63 -4.89
CA ILE A 49 -1.83 1.84 -4.28
C ILE A 49 -2.44 3.09 -4.94
N ASN A 50 -2.54 3.12 -6.27
CA ASN A 50 -3.11 4.28 -6.98
C ASN A 50 -4.60 4.51 -6.68
N LYS A 51 -5.32 3.48 -6.22
CA LYS A 51 -6.74 3.57 -5.82
C LYS A 51 -6.93 4.06 -4.40
N LEU A 52 -5.94 3.92 -3.53
CA LEU A 52 -5.99 4.33 -2.13
C LEU A 52 -4.89 5.35 -1.86
N LYS A 53 -5.24 6.63 -1.73
CA LYS A 53 -4.29 7.62 -1.21
C LYS A 53 -4.04 7.36 0.27
N SER A 54 -2.81 7.63 0.73
CA SER A 54 -2.46 7.59 2.15
C SER A 54 -3.46 8.39 2.99
N SER A 55 -3.91 7.80 4.10
CA SER A 55 -4.75 8.48 5.08
C SER A 55 -3.99 9.55 5.86
N LEU A 56 -2.66 9.44 5.94
CA LEU A 56 -1.77 10.40 6.58
C LEU A 56 -1.04 11.22 5.53
N ASN A 57 -1.16 12.54 5.63
CA ASN A 57 -0.29 13.43 4.87
C ASN A 57 0.99 13.73 5.67
N THR A 58 2.06 14.08 4.96
CA THR A 58 3.38 14.36 5.55
C THR A 58 3.34 15.48 6.59
N GLN A 59 2.41 16.43 6.47
CA GLN A 59 2.28 17.53 7.40
C GLN A 59 1.76 17.07 8.76
N MET A 60 0.75 16.18 8.78
CA MET A 60 0.24 15.57 10.00
C MET A 60 1.31 14.74 10.72
N ILE A 61 2.10 13.97 9.97
CA ILE A 61 3.20 13.17 10.54
C ILE A 61 4.20 14.09 11.25
N LYS A 62 4.66 15.14 10.56
CA LYS A 62 5.57 16.14 11.14
C LYS A 62 4.99 16.86 12.35
N GLU A 63 3.68 17.10 12.38
CA GLU A 63 3.04 17.67 13.56
C GLU A 63 3.07 16.72 14.73
N TYR A 64 2.75 15.43 14.53
CA TYR A 64 2.81 14.43 15.59
C TYR A 64 4.23 14.19 16.12
N GLU A 65 5.23 14.20 15.25
CA GLU A 65 6.64 14.08 15.65
C GLU A 65 7.08 15.17 16.62
N LYS A 66 6.52 16.40 16.53
CA LYS A 66 6.82 17.49 17.48
C LYS A 66 6.34 17.21 18.91
N TYR A 67 5.33 16.36 19.07
CA TYR A 67 4.77 15.97 20.36
C TYR A 67 5.29 14.61 20.85
N SER A 68 6.16 13.95 20.07
CA SER A 68 6.84 12.73 20.49
C SER A 68 7.96 13.13 21.45
N PHE A 69 7.85 12.70 22.70
CA PHE A 69 8.87 12.85 23.75
C PHE A 69 10.09 11.96 23.49
#